data_AF-A0A662AUC9-F1
#
_entry.id   AF-A0A662AUC9-F1
#
_cell.length_a   1.000
_cell.length_b   1.000
_cell.length_c   1.000
_cell.angle_alpha   90.00
_cell.angle_beta   90.00
_cell.angle_gamma   90.00
#
_symmetry.space_group_name_H-M   'P 1'
#
loop_
_entity.id
_entity.type
_entity.pdbx_description
1 polymer ?
#
loop_
_entity_poly.entity_id
_entity_poly.type
_entity_poly.pdbx_seq_one_letter_code
_entity_poly.pdbx_strand_id
1 'polypeptide(L)'
;MPVVLTPSLYSRYLSSRSPLSDITAMLEPYPAQLMNAYEIGTNFYKEREDARKALQPVSQRVGKEYDLKLQQELKLFGMGETPSREKKKKRE
;
A
#
# COMPACT_ATOMS: atom_id res chain seq x y z
N MET A 1 11.01 5.42 17.80
CA MET A 1 10.81 4.88 16.45
C MET A 1 11.97 3.96 16.11
N PRO A 2 11.72 2.82 15.43
CA PRO A 2 12.81 1.97 14.95
C PRO A 2 13.63 2.69 13.88
N VAL A 3 14.90 2.31 13.73
CA VAL A 3 15.71 2.70 12.57
C VAL A 3 15.30 1.81 11.40
N VAL A 4 14.85 2.43 10.31
CA VAL A 4 14.49 1.74 9.08
C VAL A 4 15.53 2.13 8.03
N LEU A 5 16.16 1.13 7.42
CA LEU A 5 17.16 1.33 6.38
C LEU A 5 16.52 1.22 5.00
N THR A 6 17.07 1.90 4.01
CA THR A 6 16.74 1.63 2.61
C THR A 6 17.42 0.35 2.15
N PRO A 7 16.85 -0.40 1.19
CA PRO A 7 17.44 -1.65 0.70
C PRO A 7 18.89 -1.52 0.21
N SER A 8 19.25 -0.35 -0.33
CA SER A 8 20.62 -0.02 -0.77
C SER A 8 21.66 -0.04 0.36
N LEU A 9 21.25 0.16 1.60
CA LEU A 9 22.14 0.24 2.76
C LEU A 9 22.27 -1.11 3.50
N TYR A 10 21.43 -2.10 3.20
CA TYR A 10 21.39 -3.37 3.93
C TYR A 10 22.72 -4.12 3.89
N SER A 11 23.32 -4.26 2.70
CA SER A 11 24.59 -4.96 2.53
C SER A 11 25.73 -4.28 3.30
N ARG A 12 25.73 -2.94 3.32
CA ARG A 12 26.74 -2.16 4.03
C ARG A 12 26.57 -2.24 5.54
N TYR A 13 25.32 -2.21 6.03
CA TYR A 13 25.00 -2.38 7.45
C TYR A 13 25.36 -3.77 7.99
N LEU A 14 25.14 -4.82 7.19
CA LEU A 14 25.43 -6.22 7.59
C LEU A 14 26.90 -6.62 7.43
N SER A 15 27.71 -5.82 6.72
CA SER A 15 29.11 -6.12 6.47
C SER A 15 29.98 -5.87 7.70
N SER A 16 30.72 -6.89 8.14
CA SER A 16 31.72 -6.77 9.22
C SER A 16 32.95 -5.94 8.84
N ARG A 17 33.09 -5.60 7.55
CA ARG A 17 34.19 -4.77 7.03
C ARG A 17 33.86 -3.28 7.04
N SER A 18 32.61 -2.92 7.28
CA SER A 18 32.19 -1.52 7.30
C SER A 18 32.75 -0.81 8.54
N PRO A 19 33.35 0.39 8.39
CA PRO A 19 33.74 1.21 9.52
C PRO A 19 32.56 1.51 10.45
N LEU A 20 32.82 1.58 11.75
CA LEU A 20 31.77 1.90 12.74
C LEU A 20 31.12 3.26 12.46
N SER A 21 31.91 4.25 12.01
CA SER A 21 31.42 5.57 11.62
C SER A 21 30.33 5.50 10.55
N ASP A 22 30.50 4.62 9.57
CA ASP A 22 29.55 4.46 8.47
C ASP A 22 28.26 3.83 8.98
N ILE A 23 28.37 2.83 9.87
CA ILE A 23 27.20 2.19 10.48
C ILE A 23 26.41 3.22 11.28
N THR A 24 27.08 4.00 12.14
CA THR A 24 26.40 5.02 12.95
C THR A 24 25.77 6.12 12.12
N ALA A 25 26.37 6.50 10.99
CA ALA A 25 25.81 7.48 10.06
C ALA A 25 24.55 6.97 9.33
N MET A 26 24.33 5.66 9.26
CA MET A 26 23.08 5.09 8.70
C MET A 26 21.93 5.08 9.71
N LEU A 27 22.19 5.27 11.01
CA LEU A 27 21.18 5.17 12.06
C LEU A 27 20.36 6.45 12.23
N GLU A 28 19.87 6.99 11.12
CA GLU A 28 19.05 8.19 11.10
C GLU A 28 17.55 7.85 11.10
N PRO A 29 16.70 8.76 11.60
CA PRO A 29 15.25 8.61 11.51
C PRO A 29 14.81 8.48 10.04
N TYR A 30 13.98 7.48 9.75
CA TYR A 30 13.46 7.31 8.40
C TYR A 30 12.49 8.46 8.03
N PRO A 31 12.53 8.98 6.80
CA PRO A 31 11.66 10.08 6.39
C PRO A 31 10.18 9.75 6.57
N ALA A 32 9.47 10.54 7.38
CA ALA A 32 8.07 10.30 7.73
C ALA A 32 7.13 10.31 6.51
N GLN A 33 7.48 11.07 5.47
CA GLN A 33 6.72 11.21 4.23
C GLN A 33 6.72 9.92 3.40
N LEU A 34 7.68 9.03 3.63
CA LEU A 34 7.77 7.72 2.98
C LEU A 34 7.05 6.63 3.77
N MET A 35 6.37 6.99 4.86
CA MET A 35 5.61 6.08 5.71
C MET A 35 4.14 6.49 5.77
N ASN A 36 3.28 5.50 6.02
CA ASN A 36 1.88 5.72 6.30
C ASN A 36 1.44 4.80 7.45
N ALA A 37 0.30 5.12 8.06
CA ALA A 37 -0.25 4.36 9.17
C ALA A 37 -1.77 4.29 9.07
N TYR A 38 -2.35 3.30 9.74
CA TYR A 38 -3.78 3.14 9.92
C TYR A 38 -4.02 2.43 11.25
N GLU A 39 -5.21 2.59 11.81
CA GLU A 39 -5.57 1.90 13.06
C GLU A 39 -5.91 0.44 12.77
N ILE A 40 -5.42 -0.45 13.63
CA ILE A 40 -5.74 -1.88 13.63
C ILE A 40 -6.59 -2.23 14.85
N GLY A 41 -7.40 -3.27 14.74
CA GLY A 41 -8.26 -3.72 15.82
C GLY A 41 -7.46 -4.40 16.94
N THR A 42 -8.01 -4.41 18.16
CA THR A 42 -7.40 -5.09 19.32
C THR A 42 -7.32 -6.62 19.17
N ASN A 43 -7.98 -7.19 18.16
CA ASN A 43 -8.01 -8.63 17.91
C ASN A 43 -6.64 -9.21 17.50
N PHE A 44 -5.71 -8.34 17.08
CA PHE A 44 -4.35 -8.75 16.70
C PHE A 44 -3.64 -9.57 17.80
N TYR A 45 -3.92 -9.32 19.08
CA TYR A 45 -3.31 -10.05 20.19
C TYR A 45 -3.63 -11.55 20.18
N LYS A 46 -4.79 -11.93 19.61
CA LYS A 46 -5.28 -13.32 19.52
C LYS A 46 -4.88 -13.99 18.21
N GLU A 47 -4.74 -13.22 17.12
CA GLU A 47 -4.47 -13.73 15.77
C GLU A 47 -2.98 -13.70 15.40
N ARG A 48 -2.10 -14.04 16.34
CA ARG A 48 -0.64 -13.93 16.17
C ARG A 48 -0.08 -14.82 15.05
N GLU A 49 -0.76 -15.92 14.73
CA GLU A 49 -0.35 -16.88 13.70
C GLU A 49 -0.68 -16.41 12.28
N ASP A 50 -1.67 -15.52 12.12
CA ASP A 50 -2.11 -15.03 10.81
C ASP A 50 -1.98 -13.51 10.73
N ALA A 51 -0.78 -13.08 10.31
CA ALA A 51 -0.42 -11.66 10.20
C ALA A 51 -1.39 -10.87 9.30
N ARG A 52 -2.05 -11.50 8.32
CA ARG A 52 -2.99 -10.80 7.44
C ARG A 52 -4.27 -10.42 8.16
N LYS A 53 -4.76 -11.28 9.05
CA LYS A 53 -5.96 -10.98 9.85
C LYS A 53 -5.65 -9.96 10.94
N ALA A 54 -4.48 -10.11 11.57
CA ALA A 54 -4.01 -9.18 12.60
C ALA A 54 -3.81 -7.74 12.10
N LEU A 55 -3.42 -7.56 10.83
CA LEU A 55 -3.16 -6.25 10.21
C LEU A 55 -4.34 -5.70 9.40
N GLN A 56 -5.56 -6.18 9.63
CA GLN A 56 -6.73 -5.60 8.97
C GLN A 56 -6.97 -4.16 9.44
N PRO A 57 -7.17 -3.21 8.51
CA PRO A 57 -7.43 -1.82 8.86
C PRO A 57 -8.84 -1.67 9.44
N VAL A 58 -8.93 -0.96 10.57
CA VAL A 58 -10.20 -0.53 11.18
C VAL A 58 -10.57 0.89 10.73
N SER A 59 -9.57 1.75 10.52
CA SER A 59 -9.74 3.13 10.07
C SER A 59 -9.19 3.35 8.66
N GLN A 60 -9.47 4.52 8.09
CA GLN A 60 -8.75 5.00 6.91
C GLN A 60 -7.29 5.28 7.25
N ARG A 61 -6.42 5.20 6.24
CA ARG A 61 -5.00 5.57 6.34
C ARG A 61 -4.86 7.06 6.69
N VAL A 62 -3.86 7.39 7.50
CA VAL A 62 -3.56 8.78 7.94
C VAL A 62 -3.23 9.65 6.74
N GLY A 63 -2.35 9.17 5.85
CA GLY A 63 -2.16 9.74 4.53
C GLY A 63 -3.20 9.16 3.56
N LYS A 64 -3.99 10.03 2.91
CA LYS A 64 -4.94 9.61 1.88
C LYS A 64 -4.18 9.06 0.68
N GLU A 65 -4.43 7.80 0.36
CA GLU A 65 -3.92 7.14 -0.85
C GLU A 65 -5.08 6.85 -1.78
N TYR A 66 -4.87 7.04 -3.09
CA TYR A 66 -5.88 6.82 -4.11
C TYR A 66 -5.46 5.64 -4.97
N ASP A 67 -6.28 4.59 -4.99
CA ASP A 67 -6.12 3.50 -5.95
C ASP A 67 -6.83 3.89 -7.25
N LEU A 68 -6.05 4.12 -8.31
CA LEU A 68 -6.58 4.36 -9.65
C LEU A 68 -6.82 3.00 -10.31
N LYS A 69 -8.08 2.58 -10.39
CA LYS A 69 -8.47 1.38 -11.16
C LYS A 69 -8.90 1.80 -12.55
N LEU A 70 -8.06 1.49 -13.55
CA LEU A 70 -8.45 1.63 -14.95
C LEU A 70 -9.33 0.43 -15.33
N GLN A 71 -10.62 0.67 -15.55
CA GLN A 71 -11.53 -0.34 -16.08
C GLN A 71 -11.74 -0.10 -17.57
N GLN A 72 -11.37 -1.09 -18.39
CA GLN A 72 -11.72 -1.14 -19.81
C GLN A 72 -12.80 -2.19 -20.00
N GLU A 73 -13.99 -1.77 -20.43
CA GLU A 73 -15.07 -2.66 -20.82
C GLU A 73 -15.15 -2.72 -22.34
N LEU A 74 -15.02 -3.92 -22.90
CA LEU A 74 -15.35 -4.21 -24.29
C LEU A 74 -16.81 -4.68 -24.35
N LYS A 75 -17.67 -3.92 -25.00
CA LYS A 75 -19.07 -4.29 -25.24
C LYS A 75 -19.24 -4.70 -26.70
N LEU A 76 -19.84 -5.87 -26.91
CA LEU A 76 -20.17 -6.36 -28.25
C LEU A 76 -21.54 -5.80 -28.63
N PHE A 77 -21.61 -5.10 -29.76
CA PHE A 77 -22.86 -4.54 -30.30
C PHE A 77 -23.23 -5.30 -31.58
N GLY A 78 -24.47 -5.78 -31.66
CA GLY A 78 -24.98 -6.57 -32.79
C GLY A 78 -26.50 -6.51 -32.92
N MET A 79 -27.05 -6.93 -34.06
CA MET A 79 -28.51 -7.04 -34.33
C MET A 79 -29.35 -5.79 -33.97
N GLY A 80 -28.83 -4.58 -34.23
CA GLY A 80 -29.57 -3.33 -34.01
C GLY A 80 -29.55 -2.80 -32.57
N GLU A 81 -28.74 -3.40 -31.70
CA GLU A 81 -28.38 -2.85 -30.40
C GLU A 81 -27.21 -1.89 -30.57
N THR A 82 -27.47 -0.59 -30.34
CA THR A 82 -26.49 0.48 -30.49
C THR A 82 -26.35 1.25 -29.18
N PRO A 83 -25.18 1.89 -28.92
CA PRO A 83 -24.96 2.68 -27.71
C PRO A 83 -26.01 3.80 -27.52
N SER A 84 -26.52 4.36 -28.63
CA SER A 84 -27.55 5.40 -28.62
C SER A 84 -28.90 4.89 -28.09
N ARG A 85 -29.21 3.61 -28.30
CA ARG A 85 -30.48 3.00 -27.90
C ARG A 85 -30.50 2.66 -26.41
N GLU A 86 -29.37 2.20 -25.86
CA GLU A 86 -29.19 2.01 -24.40
C GLU A 86 -29.32 3.33 -23.63
N LYS A 87 -28.76 4.43 -24.16
CA LYS A 87 -28.86 5.76 -23.55
C LYS A 87 -30.32 6.25 -23.46
N LYS A 88 -31.17 5.87 -24.42
CA LYS A 88 -32.60 6.21 -24.41
C LYS A 88 -33.36 5.39 -23.37
N LYS A 89 -33.11 4.07 -23.27
CA LYS A 89 -33.72 3.20 -22.26
C LYS A 89 -33.38 3.57 -20.81
N LYS A 90 -32.19 4.11 -20.54
CA LYS A 90 -31.79 4.54 -19.19
C LYS A 90 -32.46 5.84 -18.70
N ARG A 91 -33.14 6.56 -19.58
CA ARG A 91 -33.81 7.85 -19.28
C ARG A 91 -35.31 7.74 -19.10
N GLU A 92 -35.89 6.56 -19.39
CA GLU A 92 -37.27 6.16 -19.09
C GLU A 92 -37.28 5.37 -17.77
#